data_AF-A0AAD4Z831-F1
#
_entry.id   AF-A0AAD4Z831-F1
#
_cell.length_a   1.000
_cell.length_b   1.000
_cell.length_c   1.000
_cell.angle_alpha   90.00
_cell.angle_beta   90.00
_cell.angle_gamma   90.00
#
_symmetry.space_group_name_H-M   'P 1'
#
loop_
_entity.id
_entity.type
_entity.pdbx_description
1 polymer ?
#
loop_
_entity_poly.entity_id
_entity_poly.type
_entity_poly.pdbx_seq_one_letter_code
_entity_poly.pdbx_strand_id
1 'polypeptide(L)'
;MLQKKDCNGDAGSSSDPRAQNSFWKKVWSQEIPQKLIFFNWRAIHNSRPCKANLLKRKIVSDDACPICIVNSENLIHVVWSCPGAQKVWKKVRFMEVFKGLQLSTYGDFFEAATNYLSTFEMRLFVYMLELMER
;
A
#
# COMPACT_ATOMS: atom_id res chain seq x y z
N MET A 1 -13.78 -24.95 -2.38
CA MET A 1 -12.53 -24.73 -1.62
C MET A 1 -12.06 -23.31 -1.88
N LEU A 2 -12.35 -22.38 -0.97
CA LEU A 2 -11.84 -21.01 -1.06
C LEU A 2 -10.37 -21.05 -0.69
N GLN A 3 -9.49 -20.73 -1.65
CA GLN A 3 -8.07 -20.55 -1.41
C GLN A 3 -7.92 -19.45 -0.35
N LYS A 4 -7.58 -19.85 0.88
CA LYS A 4 -7.08 -18.93 1.91
C LYS A 4 -5.80 -18.33 1.32
N LYS A 5 -5.84 -17.07 0.90
CA LYS A 5 -4.62 -16.32 0.65
C LYS A 5 -4.01 -16.02 2.00
N ASP A 6 -2.99 -16.79 2.36
CA ASP A 6 -2.19 -16.54 3.54
C ASP A 6 -1.59 -15.14 3.46
N CYS A 7 -1.89 -14.28 4.43
CA CYS A 7 -1.19 -13.00 4.60
C CYS A 7 0.22 -13.25 5.17
N ASN A 8 1.06 -14.01 4.49
CA ASN A 8 2.50 -13.79 4.70
C ASN A 8 2.73 -12.32 4.42
N GLY A 9 3.46 -11.63 5.31
CA GLY A 9 3.57 -10.18 5.26
C GLY A 9 3.74 -9.71 3.83
N ASP A 10 2.95 -8.72 3.41
CA ASP A 10 3.02 -8.09 2.08
C ASP A 10 4.39 -7.41 1.89
N ALA A 11 5.47 -8.18 1.96
CA ALA A 11 6.80 -7.84 1.53
C ALA A 11 6.77 -7.93 0.00
N GLY A 12 6.16 -6.91 -0.61
CA GLY A 12 6.56 -6.49 -1.94
C GLY A 12 7.94 -5.85 -1.84
N SER A 13 8.94 -6.70 -1.69
CA SER A 13 10.32 -6.32 -1.90
C SER A 13 11.03 -7.59 -2.30
N SER A 14 11.73 -7.53 -3.43
CA SER A 14 12.50 -8.65 -3.96
C SER A 14 13.20 -9.41 -2.84
N SER A 15 13.12 -10.74 -2.83
CA SER A 15 13.88 -11.55 -1.88
C SER A 15 15.40 -11.34 -2.03
N ASP A 16 15.84 -10.68 -3.11
CA ASP A 16 17.21 -10.24 -3.33
C ASP A 16 17.54 -9.01 -2.45
N PRO A 17 18.44 -9.14 -1.45
CA PRO A 17 18.86 -8.05 -0.58
C PRO A 17 19.44 -6.85 -1.35
N ARG A 18 20.00 -7.06 -2.55
CA ARG A 18 20.55 -5.98 -3.38
C ARG A 18 19.45 -5.10 -3.95
N ALA A 19 18.38 -5.72 -4.44
CA ALA A 19 17.21 -5.03 -4.94
C ALA A 19 16.45 -4.31 -3.80
N GLN A 20 16.40 -4.89 -2.60
CA GLN A 20 15.85 -4.20 -1.44
C GLN A 20 16.69 -2.97 -1.06
N ASN A 21 18.02 -3.09 -1.07
CA ASN A 21 18.92 -1.99 -0.76
C ASN A 21 18.81 -0.84 -1.77
N SER A 22 18.79 -1.16 -3.08
CA SER A 22 18.64 -0.15 -4.13
C SER A 22 17.29 0.57 -4.04
N PHE A 23 16.20 -0.17 -3.78
CA PHE A 23 14.88 0.39 -3.55
C PHE A 23 14.89 1.37 -2.38
N TRP A 24 15.35 0.95 -1.21
CA TRP A 24 15.37 1.82 -0.04
C TRP A 24 16.27 3.03 -0.27
N LYS A 25 17.46 2.86 -0.86
CA LYS A 25 18.35 3.97 -1.20
C LYS A 25 17.66 5.04 -2.05
N LYS A 26 16.84 4.63 -3.03
CA LYS A 26 16.02 5.54 -3.85
C LYS A 26 14.91 6.20 -3.05
N VAL A 27 14.24 5.46 -2.17
CA VAL A 27 13.17 5.99 -1.30
C VAL A 27 13.72 7.05 -0.35
N TRP A 28 14.86 6.79 0.28
CA TRP A 28 15.51 7.70 1.22
C TRP A 28 16.11 8.93 0.53
N SER A 29 16.37 8.89 -0.78
CA SER A 29 16.85 10.03 -1.55
C SER A 29 15.74 10.94 -2.09
N GLN A 30 14.46 10.66 -1.80
CA GLN A 30 13.34 11.47 -2.28
C GLN A 30 13.23 12.80 -1.52
N GLU A 31 12.89 13.88 -2.22
CA GLU A 31 12.63 15.21 -1.64
C GLU A 31 11.22 15.34 -1.02
N ILE A 32 10.84 14.35 -0.21
CA ILE A 32 9.59 14.31 0.54
C ILE A 32 9.88 14.33 2.05
N PRO A 33 8.96 14.85 2.88
CA PRO A 33 9.18 14.90 4.33
C PRO A 33 9.53 13.53 4.93
N GLN A 34 10.54 13.48 5.80
CA GLN A 34 11.05 12.23 6.39
C GLN A 34 9.99 11.42 7.14
N LYS A 35 9.01 12.11 7.75
CA LYS A 35 7.83 11.53 8.39
C LYS A 35 7.07 10.60 7.42
N LEU A 36 6.96 11.00 6.16
CA LEU A 36 6.27 10.26 5.11
C LEU A 36 7.03 9.00 4.71
N ILE A 37 8.35 9.10 4.53
CA ILE A 37 9.19 7.93 4.25
C ILE A 37 9.08 6.90 5.39
N PHE A 38 9.15 7.35 6.65
CA PHE A 38 9.04 6.47 7.81
C PHE A 38 7.67 5.79 7.89
N PHE A 39 6.60 6.54 7.58
CA PHE A 39 5.26 5.99 7.48
C PHE A 39 5.15 4.90 6.41
N ASN A 40 5.66 5.13 5.19
CA ASN A 40 5.63 4.14 4.11
C ASN A 40 6.48 2.91 4.46
N TRP A 41 7.62 3.11 5.12
CA TRP A 41 8.42 2.02 5.68
C TRP A 41 7.62 1.17 6.67
N ARG A 42 6.96 1.82 7.62
CA ARG A 42 6.07 1.15 8.59
C ARG A 42 4.89 0.42 7.93
N ALA A 43 4.38 0.95 6.83
CA ALA A 43 3.28 0.37 6.07
C ALA A 43 3.75 -0.88 5.28
N ILE A 44 4.88 -0.80 4.57
CA ILE A 44 5.53 -1.94 3.87
C ILE A 44 5.84 -3.07 4.86
N HIS A 45 6.33 -2.74 6.05
CA HIS A 45 6.64 -3.72 7.09
C HIS A 45 5.43 -4.11 7.97
N ASN A 46 4.19 -3.93 7.47
CA ASN A 46 2.94 -4.40 8.07
C ASN A 46 2.70 -3.99 9.55
N SER A 47 3.07 -2.76 9.93
CA SER A 47 2.77 -2.28 11.29
C SER A 47 1.33 -1.79 11.46
N ARG A 48 0.52 -1.70 10.39
CA ARG A 48 -0.90 -1.36 10.50
C ARG A 48 -1.74 -2.57 10.89
N PRO A 49 -2.64 -2.46 11.88
CA PRO A 49 -3.61 -3.48 12.18
C PRO A 49 -4.70 -3.49 11.10
N CYS A 50 -4.45 -4.13 9.97
CA CYS A 50 -5.54 -4.48 9.05
C CYS A 50 -6.35 -5.63 9.65
N LYS A 51 -7.66 -5.71 9.35
CA LYS A 51 -8.48 -6.80 9.91
C LYS A 51 -7.96 -8.18 9.54
N ALA A 52 -7.32 -8.36 8.38
CA ALA A 52 -6.65 -9.61 8.05
C ALA A 52 -5.57 -10.00 9.09
N ASN A 53 -4.76 -9.04 9.54
CA ASN A 53 -3.76 -9.24 10.59
C ASN A 53 -4.41 -9.44 11.98
N LEU A 54 -5.50 -8.74 12.28
CA LEU A 54 -6.26 -8.90 13.52
C LEU A 54 -6.93 -10.28 13.59
N LEU A 55 -7.48 -10.77 12.48
CA LEU A 55 -8.09 -12.10 12.37
C LEU A 55 -7.04 -13.19 12.62
N LYS A 56 -5.85 -13.04 12.05
CA LYS A 56 -4.71 -13.94 12.32
C LYS A 56 -4.32 -13.99 13.79
N ARG A 57 -4.37 -12.84 14.47
CA ARG A 57 -4.15 -12.73 15.91
C ARG A 57 -5.37 -13.15 16.74
N LYS A 58 -6.46 -13.59 16.10
CA LYS A 58 -7.74 -13.98 16.73
C LYS A 58 -8.38 -12.86 17.55
N ILE A 59 -8.16 -11.60 17.16
CA ILE A 59 -8.73 -10.41 17.80
C ILE A 59 -10.12 -10.09 17.24
N VAL A 60 -10.33 -10.35 15.95
CA VAL A 60 -11.62 -10.16 15.25
C VAL A 60 -12.11 -11.46 14.65
N SER A 61 -13.40 -11.54 14.34
CA SER A 61 -14.07 -12.72 13.76
C SER A 61 -14.07 -12.78 12.25
N ASP A 62 -13.91 -11.63 11.58
CA ASP A 62 -13.88 -11.49 10.13
C ASP A 62 -12.78 -10.52 9.71
N ASP A 63 -12.33 -10.66 8.47
CA ASP A 63 -11.39 -9.75 7.83
C ASP A 63 -12.04 -8.88 6.77
N ALA A 64 -13.37 -8.80 6.68
CA ALA A 64 -14.03 -8.08 5.60
C ALA A 64 -13.76 -6.57 5.68
N CYS A 65 -13.37 -5.99 4.55
CA CYS A 65 -13.16 -4.55 4.40
C CYS A 65 -14.43 -3.77 4.79
N PRO A 66 -14.37 -2.81 5.72
CA PRO A 66 -15.56 -2.07 6.17
C PRO A 66 -16.15 -1.18 5.08
N ILE A 67 -15.39 -0.89 4.02
CA ILE A 67 -15.81 -0.01 2.93
C ILE A 67 -16.56 -0.78 1.83
N CYS A 68 -15.99 -1.90 1.37
CA CYS A 68 -16.58 -2.67 0.28
C CYS A 68 -17.38 -3.89 0.73
N ILE A 69 -17.11 -4.40 1.94
CA ILE A 69 -17.76 -5.56 2.59
C ILE A 69 -17.54 -6.89 1.83
N VAL A 70 -16.85 -6.87 0.68
CA VAL A 70 -16.65 -8.04 -0.19
C VAL A 70 -15.30 -8.71 0.05
N ASN A 71 -14.21 -7.94 0.08
CA ASN A 71 -12.85 -8.47 0.11
C ASN A 71 -12.24 -8.35 1.51
N SER A 72 -11.27 -9.23 1.79
CA SER A 72 -10.42 -9.13 2.96
C SER A 72 -9.68 -7.78 3.00
N GLU A 73 -9.67 -7.15 4.17
CA GLU A 73 -9.00 -5.90 4.46
C GLU A 73 -7.50 -6.16 4.65
N ASN A 74 -6.74 -5.97 3.57
CA ASN A 74 -5.29 -5.85 3.59
C ASN A 74 -4.86 -4.47 3.11
N LEU A 75 -3.57 -4.15 3.27
CA LEU A 75 -3.07 -2.81 3.03
C LEU A 75 -3.21 -2.39 1.56
N ILE A 76 -2.86 -3.27 0.61
CA ILE A 76 -3.02 -2.99 -0.82
C ILE A 76 -4.50 -2.85 -1.20
N HIS A 77 -5.41 -3.55 -0.53
CA HIS A 77 -6.84 -3.39 -0.75
C HIS A 77 -7.33 -2.04 -0.27
N VAL A 78 -7.07 -1.68 0.98
CA VAL A 78 -7.52 -0.40 1.56
C VAL A 78 -6.95 0.77 0.78
N VAL A 79 -5.69 0.67 0.36
CA VAL A 79 -5.00 1.75 -0.35
C VAL A 79 -5.36 1.79 -1.83
N TRP A 80 -5.45 0.65 -2.52
CA TRP A 80 -5.55 0.62 -3.99
C TRP A 80 -6.79 -0.12 -4.48
N SER A 81 -6.91 -1.43 -4.23
CA SER A 81 -7.88 -2.28 -4.96
C SER A 81 -9.32 -2.17 -4.46
N CYS A 82 -9.56 -1.53 -3.30
CA CYS A 82 -10.90 -1.30 -2.78
C CYS A 82 -11.72 -0.40 -3.73
N PRO A 83 -12.95 -0.78 -4.10
CA PRO A 83 -13.83 0.08 -4.88
C PRO A 83 -14.05 1.47 -4.27
N GLY A 84 -14.04 1.58 -2.94
CA GLY A 84 -14.10 2.86 -2.23
C GLY A 84 -12.84 3.70 -2.43
N ALA A 85 -11.66 3.10 -2.26
CA ALA A 85 -10.38 3.76 -2.54
C ALA A 85 -10.28 4.21 -4.00
N GLN A 86 -10.69 3.36 -4.94
CA GLN A 86 -10.73 3.69 -6.38
C GLN A 86 -11.59 4.91 -6.69
N LYS A 87 -12.70 5.15 -5.96
CA LYS A 87 -13.51 6.38 -6.13
C LYS A 87 -12.73 7.63 -5.75
N VAL A 88 -11.88 7.55 -4.73
CA VAL A 88 -11.02 8.66 -4.30
C VAL A 88 -9.92 8.89 -5.33
N TRP A 89 -9.23 7.82 -5.75
CA TRP A 89 -8.11 7.93 -6.68
C TRP A 89 -8.50 8.40 -8.08
N LYS A 90 -9.71 8.06 -8.55
CA LYS A 90 -10.26 8.58 -9.82
C LYS A 90 -10.34 10.11 -9.89
N LYS A 91 -10.26 10.81 -8.76
CA LYS A 91 -10.24 12.29 -8.71
C LYS A 91 -8.85 12.88 -8.92
N VAL A 92 -7.81 12.04 -8.99
CA VAL A 92 -6.41 12.47 -9.05
C VAL A 92 -5.82 12.11 -10.42
N ARG A 93 -5.20 13.08 -11.11
CA ARG A 93 -4.79 12.92 -12.52
C ARG A 93 -3.72 11.85 -12.74
N PHE A 94 -2.79 11.69 -11.80
CA PHE A 94 -1.70 10.72 -11.94
C PHE A 94 -2.14 9.26 -11.75
N MET A 95 -3.40 9.03 -11.40
CA MET A 95 -3.99 7.71 -11.22
C MET A 95 -3.89 6.82 -12.47
N GLU A 96 -3.96 7.42 -13.65
CA GLU A 96 -3.91 6.69 -14.92
C GLU A 96 -2.62 5.88 -15.09
N VAL A 97 -1.51 6.35 -14.51
CA VAL A 97 -0.20 5.69 -14.54
C VAL A 97 -0.26 4.27 -13.97
N PHE A 98 -1.12 4.06 -12.97
CA PHE A 98 -1.20 2.79 -12.25
C PHE A 98 -2.19 1.79 -12.88
N LYS A 99 -3.05 2.22 -13.83
CA LYS A 99 -4.16 1.38 -14.37
C LYS A 99 -3.74 0.19 -15.22
N GLY A 100 -2.46 0.08 -15.59
CA GLY A 100 -1.89 -1.06 -16.30
C GLY A 100 -0.88 -1.87 -15.49
N LEU A 101 -0.63 -1.49 -14.23
CA LEU A 101 0.39 -2.11 -13.42
C LEU A 101 -0.20 -3.26 -12.60
N GLN A 102 0.54 -4.36 -12.53
CA GLN A 102 0.21 -5.46 -11.64
C GLN A 102 0.70 -5.12 -10.23
N LEU A 103 -0.21 -4.59 -9.41
CA LEU A 103 0.08 -4.14 -8.04
C LEU A 103 -0.50 -5.15 -7.06
N SER A 104 0.31 -6.13 -6.68
CA SER A 104 -0.12 -7.24 -5.81
C SER A 104 0.07 -6.93 -4.33
N THR A 105 1.02 -6.05 -4.00
CA THR A 105 1.35 -5.64 -2.65
C THR A 105 1.40 -4.12 -2.54
N TYR A 106 1.38 -3.61 -1.30
CA TYR A 106 1.60 -2.19 -1.05
C TYR A 106 3.02 -1.75 -1.45
N GLY A 107 4.01 -2.65 -1.34
CA GLY A 107 5.37 -2.41 -1.82
C GLY A 107 5.41 -2.11 -3.32
N ASP A 108 4.75 -2.94 -4.13
CA ASP A 108 4.65 -2.75 -5.59
C ASP A 108 4.00 -1.38 -5.91
N PHE A 109 2.97 -1.02 -5.15
CA PHE A 109 2.26 0.25 -5.32
C PHE A 109 3.15 1.46 -5.00
N PHE A 110 3.87 1.40 -3.88
CA PHE A 110 4.78 2.47 -3.50
C PHE A 110 5.99 2.54 -4.43
N GLU A 111 6.54 1.41 -4.86
CA GLU A 111 7.62 1.36 -5.85
C GLU A 111 7.20 1.99 -7.17
N ALA A 112 6.02 1.62 -7.69
CA ALA A 112 5.44 2.27 -8.87
C ALA A 112 5.30 3.78 -8.66
N ALA A 113 4.84 4.22 -7.48
CA ALA A 113 4.75 5.65 -7.18
C ALA A 113 6.13 6.33 -7.27
N THR A 114 7.17 5.75 -6.67
CA THR A 114 8.54 6.31 -6.75
C THR A 114 9.16 6.27 -8.16
N ASN A 115 8.67 5.39 -9.04
CA ASN A 115 9.18 5.21 -10.39
C ASN A 115 8.51 6.13 -11.41
N TYR A 116 7.22 6.43 -11.22
CA TYR A 116 6.42 7.12 -12.23
C TYR A 116 5.86 8.48 -11.81
N LEU A 117 5.82 8.79 -10.51
CA LEU A 117 5.31 10.07 -10.04
C LEU A 117 6.42 11.11 -9.90
N SER A 118 6.13 12.34 -10.28
CA SER A 118 6.97 13.51 -9.96
C SER A 118 6.98 13.78 -8.44
N THR A 119 7.95 14.58 -7.98
CA THR A 119 8.02 14.99 -6.56
C THR A 119 6.72 15.64 -6.07
N PHE A 120 6.05 16.44 -6.91
CA PHE A 120 4.77 17.06 -6.58
C PHE A 120 3.65 16.01 -6.44
N GLU A 121 3.56 15.07 -7.37
CA GLU A 121 2.57 13.99 -7.33
C GLU A 121 2.83 13.03 -6.18
N MET A 122 4.09 12.75 -5.85
CA MET A 122 4.48 11.99 -4.66
C MET A 122 4.02 12.66 -3.36
N ARG A 123 4.13 13.98 -3.25
CA ARG A 123 3.60 14.71 -2.07
C ARG A 123 2.09 14.55 -1.95
N LEU A 124 1.37 14.69 -3.07
CA LEU A 124 -0.08 14.50 -3.09
C LEU A 124 -0.46 13.05 -2.79
N PHE A 125 0.23 12.08 -3.39
CA PHE A 125 0.07 10.65 -3.14
C PHE A 125 0.16 10.33 -1.65
N VAL A 126 1.21 10.81 -0.98
CA VAL A 126 1.36 10.52 0.44
C VAL A 126 0.34 11.26 1.30
N TYR A 127 -0.02 12.50 0.96
CA TYR A 127 -1.11 13.20 1.66
C TYR A 127 -2.44 12.43 1.56
N MET A 128 -2.73 11.87 0.39
CA MET A 128 -3.91 11.03 0.17
C MET A 128 -3.84 9.74 1.00
N LEU A 129 -2.66 9.12 1.12
CA LEU A 129 -2.46 7.99 2.03
C LEU A 129 -2.73 8.38 3.48
N GLU A 130 -2.14 9.48 3.97
CA GLU A 130 -2.36 9.97 5.34
C GLU A 130 -3.85 10.28 5.62
N LEU A 131 -4.59 10.81 4.64
CA LEU A 131 -6.02 11.06 4.77
C LEU A 131 -6.86 9.79 4.83
N MET A 132 -6.48 8.73 4.10
CA MET A 132 -7.15 7.43 4.18
C MET A 132 -6.88 6.69 5.50
N GLU A 133 -5.95 7.19 6.32
CA GLU A 133 -5.66 6.63 7.65
C GLU A 133 -6.37 7.34 8.80
N ARG A 134 -6.98 8.50 8.55
CA ARG A 134 -7.76 9.27 9.52
C ARG A 134 -9.24 8.91 9.42
#